data_AF-A0A950T8D4-F1
#
_entry.id   AF-A0A950T8D4-F1
#
_cell.length_a   1.000
_cell.length_b   1.000
_cell.length_c   1.000
_cell.angle_alpha   90.00
_cell.angle_beta   90.00
_cell.angle_gamma   90.00
#
_symmetry.space_group_name_H-M   'P 1'
#
loop_
_entity.id
_entity.type
_entity.pdbx_description
1 polymer ?
#
loop_
_entity_poly.entity_id
_entity_poly.type
_entity_poly.pdbx_seq_one_letter_code
_entity_poly.pdbx_strand_id
1 'polypeptide(L)'
;TGFAQFGGKAQAGQLLKSMLETSHYYDGARLPELHCGFPRRAGYGPTRYPVACSPQAWAAGAPFLLVNALLGFQPDAERRCLTLHQPTLPDWLQTMEIRGLRIGEQQLHLNLVRSGERTEVTMGDDNEVDVEIV
;
A
#
# COMPACT_ATOMS: atom_id res chain seq x y z
N THR A 1 -1.50 8.87 6.98
CA THR A 1 -1.25 9.63 5.73
C THR A 1 -2.44 10.53 5.43
N GLY A 2 -2.30 11.56 4.58
CA GLY A 2 -3.40 12.48 4.27
C GLY A 2 -4.66 11.78 3.77
N PHE A 3 -4.53 10.82 2.84
CA PHE A 3 -5.67 10.03 2.35
C PHE A 3 -6.37 9.25 3.46
N ALA A 4 -5.64 8.63 4.40
CA ALA A 4 -6.26 7.93 5.52
C ALA A 4 -7.05 8.87 6.45
N GLN A 5 -6.54 10.08 6.69
CA GLN A 5 -7.14 11.03 7.63
C GLN A 5 -8.40 11.71 7.07
N PHE A 6 -8.48 11.88 5.74
CA PHE A 6 -9.58 12.62 5.09
C PHE A 6 -10.53 11.70 4.28
N GLY A 7 -10.60 10.40 4.60
CA GLY A 7 -11.53 9.47 3.95
C GLY A 7 -11.21 9.14 2.48
N GLY A 8 -10.01 9.42 2.01
CA GLY A 8 -9.61 9.26 0.62
C GLY A 8 -9.05 7.88 0.25
N LYS A 9 -9.57 6.80 0.86
CA LYS A 9 -9.07 5.43 0.64
C LYS A 9 -9.32 4.95 -0.80
N ALA A 10 -10.43 5.33 -1.43
CA ALA A 10 -10.73 4.99 -2.81
C ALA A 10 -9.68 5.58 -3.79
N GLN A 11 -9.33 6.85 -3.60
CA GLN A 11 -8.31 7.56 -4.38
C GLN A 11 -6.93 6.96 -4.14
N ALA A 12 -6.60 6.61 -2.89
CA ALA A 12 -5.36 5.91 -2.57
C ALA A 12 -5.27 4.55 -3.29
N GLY A 13 -6.37 3.79 -3.32
CA GLY A 13 -6.46 2.52 -4.05
C GLY A 13 -6.30 2.69 -5.56
N GLN A 14 -6.87 3.75 -6.14
CA GLN A 14 -6.71 4.07 -7.56
C GLN A 14 -5.26 4.46 -7.91
N LEU A 15 -4.62 5.27 -7.06
CA LEU A 15 -3.22 5.64 -7.23
C LEU A 15 -2.29 4.43 -7.09
N LEU A 16 -2.54 3.56 -6.10
CA LEU A 16 -1.76 2.34 -5.90
C LEU A 16 -1.87 1.42 -7.13
N LYS A 17 -3.08 1.24 -7.66
CA LYS A 17 -3.30 0.51 -8.92
C LYS A 17 -2.49 1.10 -10.06
N SER A 18 -2.54 2.42 -10.21
CA SER A 18 -1.85 3.13 -11.29
C SER A 18 -0.33 2.98 -11.18
N MET A 19 0.22 3.02 -9.96
CA MET A 19 1.65 2.78 -9.71
C MET A 19 2.04 1.33 -10.01
N LEU A 20 1.23 0.36 -9.58
CA LEU A 20 1.45 -1.06 -9.87
C LEU A 20 1.41 -1.34 -11.38
N GLU A 21 0.39 -0.85 -12.09
CA GLU A 21 0.31 -0.98 -13.55
C GLU A 21 1.50 -0.29 -14.24
N THR A 22 1.93 0.85 -13.71
CA THR A 22 3.07 1.58 -14.26
C THR A 22 4.38 0.82 -14.07
N SER A 23 4.58 0.15 -12.94
CA SER A 23 5.84 -0.57 -12.66
C SER A 23 6.15 -1.66 -13.68
N HIS A 24 5.12 -2.25 -14.32
CA HIS A 24 5.28 -3.24 -15.39
C HIS A 24 5.99 -2.70 -16.64
N TYR A 25 6.07 -1.37 -16.82
CA TYR A 25 6.76 -0.74 -17.97
C TYR A 25 8.22 -0.34 -17.68
N TYR A 26 8.70 -0.57 -16.45
CA TYR A 26 10.04 -0.22 -16.01
C TYR A 26 10.82 -1.47 -15.59
N ASP A 27 12.08 -1.56 -16.03
CA ASP A 27 12.92 -2.71 -15.75
C ASP A 27 13.10 -2.92 -14.24
N GLY A 28 12.86 -4.16 -13.79
CA GLY A 28 12.90 -4.51 -12.36
C GLY A 28 11.84 -3.81 -11.51
N ALA A 29 10.73 -3.35 -12.10
CA ALA A 29 9.65 -2.62 -11.41
C ALA A 29 10.11 -1.33 -10.70
N ARG A 30 11.21 -0.74 -11.16
CA ARG A 30 11.84 0.45 -10.57
C ARG A 30 11.09 1.71 -11.02
N LEU A 31 10.12 2.16 -10.21
CA LEU A 31 9.31 3.34 -10.51
C LEU A 31 10.17 4.59 -10.79
N PRO A 32 9.79 5.42 -11.78
CA PRO A 32 10.53 6.64 -12.09
C PRO A 32 10.35 7.70 -11.00
N GLU A 33 11.26 8.67 -10.96
CA GLU A 33 11.13 9.86 -10.13
C GLU A 33 9.85 10.68 -10.39
N LEU A 34 9.44 10.79 -11.66
CA LEU A 34 8.39 11.70 -12.10
C LEU A 34 7.38 10.96 -12.99
N HIS A 35 6.11 11.33 -12.86
CA HIS A 35 5.04 10.96 -13.79
C HIS A 35 4.49 12.20 -14.48
N CYS A 36 4.29 12.13 -15.80
CA CYS A 36 3.61 13.20 -16.54
C CYS A 36 2.09 13.03 -16.46
N GLY A 37 1.35 14.14 -16.44
CA GLY A 37 -0.12 14.15 -16.45
C GLY A 37 -0.76 13.83 -17.80
N PHE A 38 -0.10 13.05 -18.66
CA PHE A 38 -0.66 12.68 -19.96
C PHE A 38 -1.74 11.59 -19.81
N PRO A 39 -2.79 11.61 -20.64
CA PRO A 39 -3.80 10.57 -20.64
C PRO A 39 -3.17 9.23 -21.05
N ARG A 40 -3.60 8.16 -20.38
CA ARG A 40 -3.24 6.78 -20.74
C ARG A 40 -3.77 6.46 -22.14
N ARG A 41 -2.93 5.86 -22.98
CA ARG A 41 -3.30 5.40 -24.33
C ARG A 41 -3.26 3.88 -24.38
N ALA A 42 -4.32 3.27 -24.90
CA ALA A 42 -4.38 1.82 -25.05
C ALA A 42 -3.21 1.33 -25.94
N GLY A 43 -2.51 0.28 -25.49
CA GLY A 43 -1.36 -0.28 -26.21
C GLY A 43 -0.02 0.46 -26.04
N TYR A 44 0.02 1.56 -25.27
CA TYR A 44 1.26 2.31 -25.01
C TYR A 44 1.58 2.37 -23.51
N GLY A 45 2.86 2.30 -23.19
CA GLY A 45 3.36 2.57 -21.84
C GLY A 45 3.44 4.06 -21.50
N PRO A 46 3.77 4.40 -20.25
CA PRO A 46 4.03 5.77 -19.83
C PRO A 46 5.12 6.42 -20.66
N THR A 47 4.93 7.68 -21.05
CA THR A 47 5.98 8.48 -21.70
C THR A 47 7.19 8.57 -20.76
N ARG A 48 8.34 8.05 -21.21
CA ARG A 48 9.58 8.12 -20.43
C ARG A 48 10.15 9.54 -20.45
N TYR A 49 10.62 9.99 -19.30
CA TYR A 49 11.47 11.16 -19.20
C TYR A 49 12.93 10.68 -19.17
N PRO A 50 13.75 10.92 -20.22
CA PRO A 50 15.04 10.25 -20.40
C PRO A 50 16.05 10.42 -19.27
N VAL A 51 15.94 11.49 -18.50
CA VAL A 51 16.85 11.82 -17.39
C VAL A 51 16.28 11.49 -16.01
N ALA A 52 15.11 10.86 -15.95
CA ALA A 52 14.53 10.44 -14.67
C ALA A 52 15.39 9.37 -13.99
N CYS A 53 15.66 9.56 -12.71
CA CYS A 53 16.25 8.48 -11.90
C CYS A 53 15.23 7.36 -11.69
N SER A 54 15.67 6.11 -11.80
CA SER A 54 14.85 4.92 -11.58
C SER A 54 15.67 3.89 -10.78
N PRO A 55 15.22 3.45 -9.58
CA PRO A 55 14.19 4.10 -8.78
C PRO A 55 14.79 5.34 -8.13
N GLN A 56 13.95 6.37 -7.98
CA GLN A 56 14.26 7.45 -7.06
C GLN A 56 13.71 7.08 -5.67
N ALA A 57 14.46 7.45 -4.61
CA ALA A 57 14.19 6.98 -3.25
C ALA A 57 12.77 7.34 -2.74
N TRP A 58 12.23 8.50 -3.11
CA TRP A 58 10.87 8.90 -2.72
C TRP A 58 9.80 8.14 -3.50
N ALA A 59 10.03 7.87 -4.79
CA ALA A 59 9.14 7.05 -5.61
C ALA A 59 9.02 5.61 -5.08
N ALA A 60 10.11 5.05 -4.53
CA ALA A 60 10.12 3.71 -3.94
C ALA A 60 9.27 3.59 -2.66
N GLY A 61 9.14 4.67 -1.89
CA GLY A 61 8.33 4.67 -0.65
C GLY A 61 6.83 4.89 -0.87
N ALA A 62 6.44 5.49 -1.99
CA ALA A 62 5.05 5.90 -2.24
C ALA A 62 4.03 4.74 -2.21
N PRO A 63 4.29 3.55 -2.80
CA PRO A 63 3.36 2.42 -2.73
C PRO A 63 3.07 2.00 -1.28
N PHE A 64 4.09 1.97 -0.41
CA PHE A 64 3.92 1.62 1.00
C PHE A 64 3.11 2.66 1.77
N LEU A 65 3.27 3.95 1.46
CA LEU A 65 2.44 5.01 2.04
C LEU A 65 0.98 4.90 1.60
N LEU A 66 0.71 4.45 0.37
CA LEU A 66 -0.64 4.19 -0.11
C LEU A 66 -1.25 2.95 0.54
N VAL A 67 -0.47 1.87 0.74
CA VAL A 67 -0.90 0.72 1.54
C VAL A 67 -1.24 1.14 2.96
N ASN A 68 -0.38 1.95 3.61
CA ASN A 68 -0.69 2.53 4.90
C ASN A 68 -1.98 3.38 4.85
N ALA A 69 -2.23 4.12 3.76
CA ALA A 69 -3.47 4.87 3.62
C ALA A 69 -4.72 3.97 3.58
N LEU A 70 -4.62 2.84 2.88
CA LEU A 70 -5.68 1.85 2.75
C LEU A 70 -5.95 1.12 4.07
N LEU A 71 -4.90 0.73 4.79
CA LEU A 71 -5.01 -0.05 6.02
C LEU A 71 -5.21 0.81 7.27
N GLY A 72 -4.76 2.07 7.23
CA GLY A 72 -4.80 2.98 8.35
C GLY A 72 -3.91 2.54 9.51
N PHE A 73 -2.65 2.16 9.24
CA PHE A 73 -1.75 1.69 10.30
C PHE A 73 -1.46 2.80 11.31
N GLN A 74 -1.64 2.46 12.58
CA GLN A 74 -1.28 3.26 13.74
C GLN A 74 -0.49 2.35 14.71
N PRO A 75 0.83 2.23 14.50
CA PRO A 75 1.67 1.40 15.35
C PRO A 75 1.95 2.10 16.70
N ASP A 76 1.85 1.34 17.79
CA ASP A 76 2.26 1.72 19.14
C ASP A 76 3.28 0.69 19.65
N ALA A 77 4.56 1.04 19.55
CA ALA A 77 5.66 0.15 19.93
C ALA A 77 5.78 -0.06 21.45
N GLU A 78 5.37 0.92 22.26
CA GLU A 78 5.44 0.81 23.72
C GLU A 78 4.38 -0.17 24.23
N ARG A 79 3.19 -0.13 23.64
CA ARG A 79 2.08 -1.04 23.97
C ARG A 79 2.10 -2.35 23.21
N ARG A 80 3.02 -2.51 22.24
CA ARG A 80 3.05 -3.66 21.32
C ARG A 80 1.70 -3.86 20.64
N CYS A 81 1.10 -2.75 20.21
CA CYS A 81 -0.22 -2.74 19.59
C CYS A 81 -0.12 -2.14 18.18
N LEU A 82 -0.88 -2.68 17.25
CA LEU A 82 -1.12 -2.11 15.94
C LEU A 82 -2.61 -1.89 15.75
N THR A 83 -3.01 -0.63 15.65
CA THR A 83 -4.38 -0.27 15.29
C THR A 83 -4.51 -0.13 13.77
N LEU A 84 -5.56 -0.74 13.20
CA LEU A 84 -5.98 -0.66 11.81
C LEU A 84 -7.27 0.15 11.73
N HIS A 85 -7.16 1.41 11.29
CA HIS A 85 -8.33 2.27 11.15
C HIS A 85 -9.02 2.06 9.80
N GLN A 86 -10.18 1.42 9.83
CA GLN A 86 -11.07 1.10 8.72
C GLN A 86 -10.32 0.44 7.55
N PRO A 87 -9.62 -0.69 7.76
CA PRO A 87 -8.83 -1.32 6.71
C PRO A 87 -9.70 -1.59 5.48
N THR A 88 -9.24 -1.17 4.30
CA THR A 88 -10.02 -1.28 3.06
C THR A 88 -9.12 -1.73 1.91
N LEU A 89 -9.40 -2.90 1.35
CA LEU A 89 -8.83 -3.33 0.09
C LEU A 89 -9.69 -2.81 -1.09
N PRO A 90 -9.05 -2.23 -2.13
CA PRO A 90 -9.77 -1.80 -3.32
C PRO A 90 -10.30 -2.99 -4.14
N ASP A 91 -11.23 -2.74 -5.06
CA ASP A 91 -11.91 -3.75 -5.88
C ASP A 91 -10.97 -4.67 -6.67
N TRP A 92 -9.83 -4.16 -7.10
CA TRP A 92 -8.81 -4.90 -7.85
C TRP A 92 -7.89 -5.75 -6.98
N LEU A 93 -7.92 -5.57 -5.65
CA LEU A 93 -7.06 -6.29 -4.71
C LEU A 93 -7.89 -7.17 -3.79
N GLN A 94 -7.97 -8.45 -4.12
CA GLN A 94 -8.81 -9.40 -3.38
C GLN A 94 -8.19 -9.86 -2.08
N THR A 95 -6.87 -10.05 -2.06
CA THR A 95 -6.14 -10.50 -0.88
C THR A 95 -4.86 -9.71 -0.73
N MET A 96 -4.41 -9.54 0.52
CA MET A 96 -3.11 -9.00 0.84
C MET A 96 -2.55 -9.76 2.04
N GLU A 97 -1.31 -10.19 1.93
CA GLU A 97 -0.58 -10.80 3.03
C GLU A 97 0.60 -9.92 3.40
N ILE A 98 0.78 -9.68 4.70
CA ILE A 98 1.87 -8.90 5.26
C ILE A 98 2.61 -9.81 6.24
N ARG A 99 3.90 -10.04 5.99
CA ARG A 99 4.74 -10.92 6.82
C ARG A 99 5.89 -10.14 7.41
N GLY A 100 6.28 -10.48 8.64
CA GLY A 100 7.45 -9.90 9.30
C GLY A 100 7.34 -8.39 9.53
N LEU A 101 6.11 -7.86 9.68
CA LEU A 101 5.94 -6.45 10.05
C LEU A 101 6.44 -6.28 11.49
N ARG A 102 7.41 -5.39 11.70
CA ARG A 102 8.01 -5.18 13.03
C ARG A 102 7.35 -4.02 13.76
N ILE A 103 6.86 -4.29 14.98
CA ILE A 103 6.38 -3.28 15.94
C ILE A 103 7.27 -3.40 17.18
N GLY A 104 8.19 -2.45 17.35
CA GLY A 104 9.26 -2.59 18.34
C GLY A 104 10.15 -3.79 18.02
N GLU A 105 10.33 -4.70 18.99
CA GLU A 105 11.10 -5.93 18.81
C GLU A 105 10.26 -7.12 18.35
N GLN A 106 8.95 -6.97 18.28
CA GLN A 106 8.01 -8.04 17.93
C GLN A 106 7.75 -8.07 16.43
N GLN A 107 7.38 -9.25 15.93
CA GLN A 107 6.97 -9.46 14.54
C GLN A 107 5.48 -9.77 14.46
N LEU A 108 4.87 -9.35 13.36
CA LEU A 108 3.46 -9.51 13.07
C LEU A 108 3.26 -9.98 11.63
N HIS A 109 2.32 -10.91 11.49
CA HIS A 109 1.84 -11.48 10.25
C HIS A 109 0.34 -11.25 10.14
N LEU A 110 -0.11 -10.65 9.03
CA LEU A 110 -1.51 -10.30 8.78
C LEU A 110 -1.94 -10.86 7.43
N ASN A 111 -3.15 -11.38 7.39
CA ASN A 111 -3.87 -11.74 6.17
C ASN A 111 -5.09 -10.83 6.06
N LEU A 112 -5.30 -10.25 4.88
CA LEU A 112 -6.44 -9.41 4.58
C LEU A 112 -7.17 -9.99 3.37
N VAL A 113 -8.49 -10.14 3.49
CA VAL A 113 -9.34 -10.66 2.43
C VAL A 113 -10.50 -9.70 2.22
N ARG A 114 -10.73 -9.33 0.95
CA ARG A 114 -11.86 -8.51 0.57
C ARG A 114 -13.13 -9.37 0.50
N SER A 115 -14.17 -8.95 1.20
CA SER A 115 -15.48 -9.62 1.29
C SER A 115 -16.58 -8.61 1.00
N GLY A 116 -17.00 -8.54 -0.27
CA GLY A 116 -17.87 -7.45 -0.76
C GLY A 116 -17.20 -6.09 -0.59
N GLU A 117 -17.86 -5.14 0.08
CA GLU A 117 -17.28 -3.81 0.36
C GLU A 117 -16.40 -3.79 1.63
N ARG A 118 -16.32 -4.91 2.36
CA ARG A 118 -15.57 -5.01 3.60
C ARG A 118 -14.22 -5.67 3.38
N THR A 119 -13.30 -5.42 4.31
CA THR A 119 -12.03 -6.14 4.40
C THR A 119 -12.01 -6.87 5.72
N GLU A 120 -11.88 -8.18 5.65
CA GLU A 120 -11.66 -9.04 6.79
C GLU A 120 -10.16 -9.13 7.03
N VAL A 121 -9.75 -8.97 8.29
CA VAL A 121 -8.34 -9.08 8.70
C VAL A 121 -8.23 -10.26 9.64
N THR A 122 -7.31 -11.17 9.33
CA THR A 122 -6.98 -12.33 10.16
C THR A 122 -5.50 -12.30 10.51
N MET A 123 -5.21 -12.80 11.71
CA MET A 123 -3.86 -12.89 12.24
C MET A 123 -3.19 -14.15 11.69
N GLY A 124 -1.93 -14.03 11.27
CA GLY A 124 -1.07 -15.19 11.03
C GLY A 124 -0.63 -15.86 12.34
N ASP A 125 0.07 -16.97 12.22
CA ASP A 125 0.63 -17.70 13.36
C ASP A 125 1.76 -16.88 14.04
N ASP A 126 2.00 -17.15 15.33
CA ASP A 126 3.12 -16.60 16.12
C ASP A 126 3.18 -15.06 16.25
N ASN A 127 2.01 -14.40 16.30
CA ASN A 127 1.93 -12.96 16.53
C ASN A 127 2.05 -12.59 18.01
N GLU A 128 3.07 -11.79 18.35
CA GLU A 128 3.30 -11.25 19.72
C GLU A 128 2.84 -9.77 19.87
N VAL A 129 2.06 -9.28 18.91
CA VAL A 129 1.56 -7.90 18.81
C VAL A 129 0.05 -7.93 18.84
N ASP A 130 -0.55 -7.12 19.71
CA ASP A 130 -2.01 -6.92 19.74
C ASP A 130 -2.46 -6.16 18.49
N VAL A 131 -3.54 -6.60 17.86
CA VAL A 131 -4.08 -5.94 16.67
C VAL A 131 -5.52 -5.53 16.90
N GLU A 132 -5.76 -4.24 16.79
CA GLU A 132 -7.07 -3.62 16.96
C GLU A 132 -7.60 -3.15 15.61
N ILE A 133 -8.87 -3.42 15.32
CA ILE A 133 -9.53 -2.96 14.08
C ILE A 133 -10.63 -1.99 14.49
N VAL A 134 -10.57 -0.75 13.99
CA VAL A 134 -11.43 0.37 14.41
C VAL A 134 -12.13 1.01 13.22
#